data_AF-A0A286TTV9-F1
#
_entry.id   AF-A0A286TTV9-F1
#
_cell.length_a   1.000
_cell.length_b   1.000
_cell.length_c   1.000
_cell.angle_alpha   90.00
_cell.angle_beta   90.00
_cell.angle_gamma   90.00
#
_symmetry.space_group_name_H-M   'P 1'
#
loop_
_entity.id
_entity.type
_entity.pdbx_description
1 polymer ?
#
loop_
_entity_poly.entity_id
_entity_poly.type
_entity_poly.pdbx_seq_one_letter_code
_entity_poly.pdbx_strand_id
1 'polypeptide(L)'
;MATISYPKNFEIIKNDGSYLEIRIGEIVKGCNHYFYQLSKNGIKFQGKKKLTLLGPEFGVIRTDITETGKYTFSIYLNDAEYSFGAPWRIITNPVKKLINWIFNNPVWEQDVFVMVRKEQEKLSEKIKPLVEKYAPFLLLDNEERYVPASLDYLVNQEKPDNNLNDLKVGIIFHRLDTGRKKKVTRRTRLTGVVRENIEDIPINDIGKVLPFNGDNLGELDTLKVSDVATANNEMRNAIEKRVGNADNITVYYSCFFNPNQKRDEVVINYHFLYAYDPKTEKDGQRFKIASHVFDRESISIVFNWDRNNPEIEPQPDSVLYGAHLPGQKITLKRKDNGEEQAWSTGRVKLKWKDVAIVKNEEKDKLHPVVAVALGSHAPYPVRGVYVVDPGKMLPSLTEPARAGKGLIPSCYENNKRKVEEVFESKDVSFYTLADLELGSITSTSKNSILAFSGDVVDIIGGNNAKFPPFTKRETEIDKYVNGTADDPVHIWDPNKVDKTDDTKFADLVNKIEKSLTEGVVR
;
A
#
# COMPACT_ATOMS: atom_id res chain seq x y z
N MET A 1 -2.70 27.65 22.73
CA MET A 1 -2.88 26.19 22.60
C MET A 1 -1.54 25.55 22.94
N ALA A 2 -1.50 24.59 23.86
CA ALA A 2 -0.28 23.82 24.09
C ALA A 2 0.03 23.03 22.82
N THR A 3 1.22 23.19 22.24
CA THR A 3 1.70 22.33 21.16
C THR A 3 1.87 20.93 21.74
N ILE A 4 0.97 20.02 21.40
CA ILE A 4 1.15 18.59 21.70
C ILE A 4 2.42 18.17 20.94
N SER A 5 3.45 17.80 21.69
CA SER A 5 4.68 17.24 21.13
C SER A 5 4.58 15.73 21.21
N TYR A 6 4.46 15.08 20.06
CA TYR A 6 4.48 13.63 19.96
C TYR A 6 5.91 13.10 20.16
N PRO A 7 6.08 11.89 20.75
CA PRO A 7 7.38 11.26 20.85
C PRO A 7 7.96 11.00 19.45
N LYS A 8 9.27 11.22 19.32
CA LYS A 8 10.03 11.02 18.08
C LYS A 8 10.98 9.85 18.21
N ASN A 9 10.43 8.64 18.22
CA ASN A 9 11.20 7.42 18.46
C ASN A 9 12.11 7.07 17.28
N PHE A 10 11.63 7.32 16.06
CA PHE A 10 12.36 7.03 14.82
C PHE A 10 12.10 8.12 13.78
N GLU A 11 13.13 8.83 13.35
CA GLU A 11 13.03 9.89 12.35
C GLU A 11 13.99 9.60 11.18
N ILE A 12 13.46 9.51 9.97
CA ILE A 12 14.26 9.49 8.74
C ILE A 12 14.63 10.94 8.43
N ILE A 13 15.88 11.33 8.68
CA ILE A 13 16.38 12.68 8.39
C ILE A 13 16.67 12.82 6.90
N LYS A 14 17.31 11.81 6.31
CA LYS A 14 17.76 11.85 4.92
C LYS A 14 17.67 10.49 4.26
N ASN A 15 17.08 10.47 3.07
CA ASN A 15 16.98 9.31 2.18
C ASN A 15 17.21 9.80 0.75
N ASP A 16 18.44 9.72 0.24
CA ASP A 16 18.80 10.21 -1.10
C ASP A 16 19.37 9.12 -2.02
N GLY A 17 19.23 7.86 -1.59
CA GLY A 17 19.75 6.70 -2.30
C GLY A 17 21.28 6.54 -2.31
N SER A 18 22.05 7.48 -1.75
CA SER A 18 23.50 7.35 -1.54
C SER A 18 23.78 6.93 -0.10
N TYR A 19 23.12 7.58 0.85
CA TYR A 19 23.13 7.17 2.25
C TYR A 19 21.80 7.49 2.93
N LEU A 20 21.53 6.73 3.98
CA LEU A 20 20.38 6.91 4.85
C LEU A 20 20.87 7.49 6.18
N GLU A 21 20.22 8.55 6.65
CA GLU A 21 20.46 9.14 7.96
C GLU A 21 19.19 9.07 8.79
N ILE A 22 19.29 8.37 9.93
CA ILE A 22 18.20 8.14 10.86
C ILE A 22 18.56 8.77 12.20
N ARG A 23 17.62 9.52 12.78
CA ARG A 23 17.64 9.91 14.19
C ARG A 23 16.76 8.96 14.99
N ILE A 24 17.31 8.40 16.05
CA ILE A 24 16.61 7.54 17.00
C ILE A 24 16.46 8.31 18.30
N GLY A 25 15.23 8.43 18.80
CA GLY A 25 14.93 9.02 20.09
C GLY A 25 15.09 8.03 21.26
N GLU A 26 14.55 8.38 22.42
CA GLU A 26 14.39 7.46 23.53
C GLU A 26 13.25 6.46 23.23
N ILE A 27 13.62 5.21 22.95
CA ILE A 27 12.64 4.12 22.68
C ILE A 27 12.14 3.50 23.98
N VAL A 28 13.02 3.40 24.98
CA VAL A 28 12.71 2.86 26.31
C VAL A 28 13.04 3.92 27.34
N LYS A 29 12.04 4.32 28.11
CA LYS A 29 12.16 5.34 29.17
C LYS A 29 13.31 5.03 30.14
N GLY A 30 14.18 5.99 30.34
CA GLY A 30 15.39 5.90 31.15
C GLY A 30 16.58 5.22 30.47
N CYS A 31 16.47 4.82 29.20
CA CYS A 31 17.55 4.11 28.49
C CYS A 31 18.19 4.98 27.40
N ASN A 32 19.49 5.22 27.53
CA ASN A 32 20.30 6.03 26.61
C ASN A 32 21.36 5.23 25.84
N HIS A 33 21.40 3.91 25.99
CA HIS A 33 22.35 3.06 25.30
C HIS A 33 21.63 1.89 24.61
N TYR A 34 21.86 1.77 23.32
CA TYR A 34 21.26 0.75 22.49
C TYR A 34 22.34 0.05 21.64
N PHE A 35 21.98 -1.10 21.09
CA PHE A 35 22.61 -1.62 19.89
C PHE A 35 21.61 -1.55 18.75
N TYR A 36 22.08 -1.30 17.53
CA TYR A 36 21.25 -1.49 16.35
C TYR A 36 21.86 -2.54 15.43
N GLN A 37 21.00 -3.29 14.74
CA GLN A 37 21.34 -4.19 13.66
C GLN A 37 20.57 -3.75 12.42
N LEU A 38 21.19 -3.90 11.25
CA LEU A 38 20.55 -3.63 9.98
C LEU A 38 20.40 -4.93 9.20
N SER A 39 19.20 -5.16 8.70
CA SER A 39 18.94 -6.23 7.72
C SER A 39 18.37 -5.64 6.44
N LYS A 40 18.60 -6.31 5.32
CA LYS A 40 18.09 -5.96 4.00
C LYS A 40 17.25 -7.12 3.49
N ASN A 41 15.98 -6.87 3.16
CA ASN A 41 15.02 -7.88 2.70
C ASN A 41 15.04 -9.15 3.59
N GLY A 42 15.16 -8.98 4.91
CA GLY A 42 15.21 -10.07 5.89
C GLY A 42 16.58 -10.74 6.08
N ILE A 43 17.60 -10.37 5.30
CA ILE A 43 18.97 -10.91 5.41
C ILE A 43 19.84 -9.93 6.19
N LYS A 44 20.59 -10.42 7.17
CA LYS A 44 21.48 -9.58 7.99
C LYS A 44 22.53 -8.87 7.11
N PHE A 45 22.50 -7.55 7.10
CA PHE A 45 23.38 -6.70 6.29
C PHE A 45 24.52 -6.12 7.13
N GLN A 46 24.24 -5.73 8.38
CA GLN A 46 25.24 -5.20 9.30
C GLN A 46 25.14 -5.89 10.67
N GLY A 47 26.30 -6.13 11.31
CA GLY A 47 26.37 -6.57 12.71
C GLY A 47 25.83 -5.54 13.70
N LYS A 48 25.63 -5.96 14.96
CA LYS A 48 25.21 -5.07 16.04
C LYS A 48 26.28 -3.98 16.24
N LYS A 49 25.88 -2.72 16.12
CA LYS A 49 26.72 -1.55 16.44
C LYS A 49 26.14 -0.82 17.65
N LYS A 50 27.01 -0.33 18.53
CA LYS A 50 26.59 0.45 19.71
C LYS A 50 26.06 1.81 19.25
N LEU A 51 24.95 2.22 19.84
CA LEU A 51 24.34 3.54 19.69
C LEU A 51 24.21 4.14 21.08
N THR A 52 24.85 5.30 21.30
CA THR A 52 24.65 6.09 22.50
C THR A 52 23.82 7.30 22.12
N LEU A 53 22.73 7.56 22.85
CA LEU A 53 21.98 8.80 22.70
C LEU A 53 22.84 9.94 23.26
N LEU A 54 23.19 10.90 22.41
CA LEU A 54 23.90 12.10 22.81
C LEU A 54 22.84 13.08 23.32
N GLY A 55 23.04 13.68 24.50
CA GLY A 55 21.96 14.44 25.16
C GLY A 55 21.40 15.60 24.29
N PRO A 56 20.19 16.12 24.57
CA PRO A 56 19.06 15.44 25.18
C PRO A 56 18.40 14.53 24.12
N GLU A 57 18.45 13.22 24.38
CA GLU A 57 17.50 12.21 23.88
C GLU A 57 17.64 11.63 22.46
N PHE A 58 18.68 11.93 21.65
CA PHE A 58 18.80 11.27 20.33
C PHE A 58 20.17 10.70 19.95
N GLY A 59 20.14 9.61 19.19
CA GLY A 59 21.29 9.00 18.52
C GLY A 59 21.12 9.08 17.01
N VAL A 60 22.23 9.14 16.27
CA VAL A 60 22.20 9.20 14.80
C VAL A 60 22.83 7.94 14.23
N ILE A 61 22.12 7.30 13.30
CA ILE A 61 22.62 6.19 12.50
C ILE A 61 22.78 6.68 11.08
N ARG A 62 23.98 6.50 10.53
CA ARG A 62 24.27 6.73 9.12
C ARG A 62 24.71 5.43 8.47
N THR A 63 24.07 5.10 7.34
CA THR A 63 24.34 3.88 6.58
C THR A 63 24.43 4.21 5.11
N ASP A 64 25.49 3.79 4.45
CA ASP A 64 25.61 3.89 2.99
C ASP A 64 24.66 2.92 2.30
N ILE A 65 24.02 3.37 1.21
CA ILE A 65 23.06 2.59 0.45
C ILE A 65 23.71 2.15 -0.86
N THR A 66 23.89 0.84 -1.01
CA THR A 66 24.51 0.25 -2.21
C THR A 66 23.50 -0.51 -3.07
N GLU A 67 22.34 -0.85 -2.52
CA GLU A 67 21.33 -1.66 -3.19
C GLU A 67 19.91 -1.24 -2.81
N THR A 68 19.00 -1.19 -3.78
CA THR A 68 17.60 -0.87 -3.57
C THR A 68 16.90 -1.96 -2.75
N GLY A 69 15.95 -1.56 -1.91
CA GLY A 69 15.06 -2.49 -1.22
C GLY A 69 14.63 -2.01 0.17
N LYS A 70 14.10 -2.96 0.94
CA LYS A 70 13.64 -2.73 2.31
C LYS A 70 14.77 -2.98 3.31
N TYR A 71 15.08 -1.97 4.11
CA TYR A 71 16.03 -2.04 5.20
C TYR A 71 15.29 -2.05 6.53
N THR A 72 15.56 -3.05 7.38
CA THR A 72 14.95 -3.15 8.71
C THR A 72 15.99 -2.82 9.77
N PHE A 73 15.72 -1.76 10.53
CA PHE A 73 16.48 -1.33 11.70
C PHE A 73 15.94 -2.03 12.93
N SER A 74 16.69 -2.99 13.45
CA SER A 74 16.35 -3.70 14.68
C SER A 74 17.16 -3.10 15.84
N ILE A 75 16.48 -2.46 16.79
CA ILE A 75 17.11 -1.82 17.96
C ILE A 75 17.02 -2.76 19.16
N TYR A 76 18.09 -2.89 19.92
CA TYR A 76 18.22 -3.74 21.11
C TYR A 76 18.71 -2.90 22.29
N LEU A 77 18.35 -3.29 23.51
CA LEU A 77 18.94 -2.69 24.71
C LEU A 77 20.43 -3.03 24.81
N ASN A 78 21.25 -2.05 25.17
CA ASN A 78 22.64 -2.28 25.54
C ASN A 78 22.72 -2.63 27.03
N ASP A 79 22.74 -3.93 27.34
CA ASP A 79 23.18 -4.39 28.65
C ASP A 79 24.59 -4.98 28.53
N ALA A 80 25.56 -4.19 28.96
CA ALA A 80 26.99 -4.51 28.91
C ALA A 80 27.34 -5.70 29.83
N GLU A 81 26.50 -6.05 30.81
CA GLU A 81 26.77 -7.16 31.73
C GLU A 81 26.50 -8.56 31.14
N TYR A 82 25.76 -8.66 30.02
CA TYR A 82 25.36 -9.96 29.44
C TYR A 82 25.95 -10.28 28.06
N SER A 83 26.56 -9.30 27.39
CA SER A 83 26.95 -9.40 25.97
C SER A 83 28.40 -9.82 25.73
N PHE A 84 29.25 -9.90 26.76
CA PHE A 84 30.65 -10.31 26.62
C PHE A 84 31.06 -11.45 27.59
N GLY A 85 31.19 -12.67 27.03
CA GLY A 85 32.08 -13.71 27.58
C GLY A 85 31.46 -14.81 28.45
N ALA A 86 30.90 -15.87 27.86
CA ALA A 86 30.88 -17.21 28.49
C ALA A 86 30.55 -18.34 27.48
N PRO A 87 31.45 -18.73 26.56
CA PRO A 87 31.07 -19.56 25.41
C PRO A 87 30.59 -20.99 25.72
N TRP A 88 30.74 -21.51 26.95
CA TRP A 88 30.46 -22.93 27.24
C TRP A 88 29.55 -23.22 28.46
N ARG A 89 29.30 -22.23 29.34
CA ARG A 89 28.40 -22.40 30.53
C ARG A 89 26.96 -21.93 30.30
N ILE A 90 26.64 -21.42 29.11
CA ILE A 90 25.36 -20.76 28.80
C ILE A 90 24.21 -21.78 28.58
N ILE A 91 24.50 -23.05 28.32
CA ILE A 91 23.50 -24.01 27.86
C ILE A 91 22.69 -24.65 29.01
N THR A 92 23.19 -24.64 30.25
CA THR A 92 22.58 -25.41 31.37
C THR A 92 21.78 -24.58 32.37
N ASN A 93 21.90 -23.25 32.40
CA ASN A 93 21.15 -22.40 33.35
C ASN A 93 19.90 -21.80 32.68
N PRO A 94 18.68 -22.19 33.08
CA PRO A 94 17.43 -21.74 32.46
C PRO A 94 17.19 -20.23 32.60
N VAL A 95 17.70 -19.59 33.67
CA VAL A 95 17.60 -18.14 33.88
C VAL A 95 18.50 -17.38 32.91
N LYS A 96 19.74 -17.84 32.71
CA LYS A 96 20.66 -17.22 31.74
C LYS A 96 20.23 -17.44 30.29
N LYS A 97 19.62 -18.59 29.97
CA LYS A 97 19.01 -18.85 28.65
C LYS A 97 17.82 -17.91 28.39
N LEU A 98 17.01 -17.64 29.42
CA LEU A 98 15.90 -16.68 29.36
C LEU A 98 16.41 -15.25 29.18
N ILE A 99 17.47 -14.84 29.90
CA ILE A 99 18.10 -13.52 29.77
C ILE A 99 18.74 -13.33 28.39
N ASN A 100 19.49 -14.32 27.90
CA ASN A 100 20.08 -14.27 26.55
C ASN A 100 19.01 -14.26 25.45
N TRP A 101 17.89 -14.95 25.66
CA TRP A 101 16.74 -14.85 24.76
C TRP A 101 16.13 -13.45 24.77
N ILE A 102 16.01 -12.81 25.93
CA ILE A 102 15.50 -11.43 26.08
C ILE A 102 16.34 -10.42 25.30
N PHE A 103 17.66 -10.43 25.47
CA PHE A 103 18.58 -9.46 24.82
C PHE A 103 18.90 -9.76 23.35
N ASN A 104 18.49 -10.92 22.83
CA ASN A 104 18.60 -11.25 21.40
C ASN A 104 17.37 -10.86 20.59
N ASN A 105 16.36 -10.27 21.22
CA ASN A 105 15.18 -9.78 20.54
C ASN A 105 15.19 -8.24 20.47
N PRO A 106 14.80 -7.66 19.33
CA PRO A 106 14.72 -6.22 19.23
C PRO A 106 13.58 -5.67 20.09
N VAL A 107 13.82 -4.50 20.66
CA VAL A 107 12.84 -3.68 21.39
C VAL A 107 12.02 -2.79 20.46
N TRP A 108 12.57 -2.49 19.29
CA TRP A 108 11.94 -1.72 18.24
C TRP A 108 12.45 -2.24 16.90
N GLU A 109 11.56 -2.34 15.92
CA GLU A 109 11.92 -2.66 14.56
C GLU A 109 11.23 -1.72 13.61
N GLN A 110 11.99 -1.09 12.71
CA GLN A 110 11.44 -0.16 11.73
C GLN A 110 11.92 -0.58 10.34
N ASP A 111 10.98 -0.73 9.41
CA ASP A 111 11.34 -0.81 7.99
C ASP A 111 11.51 0.61 7.40
N VAL A 112 12.53 0.77 6.57
CA VAL A 112 12.77 1.95 5.74
C VAL A 112 13.03 1.46 4.32
N PHE A 113 12.35 2.06 3.36
CA PHE A 113 12.58 1.75 1.96
C PHE A 113 13.56 2.75 1.35
N VAL A 114 14.49 2.25 0.55
CA VAL A 114 15.49 3.06 -0.12
C VAL A 114 15.66 2.58 -1.57
N MET A 115 15.87 3.54 -2.47
CA MET A 115 16.26 3.27 -3.86
C MET A 115 17.65 3.83 -4.08
N VAL A 116 18.56 3.07 -4.68
CA VAL A 116 19.93 3.54 -4.97
C VAL A 116 19.89 4.74 -5.89
N ARG A 117 20.68 5.76 -5.59
CA ARG A 117 20.72 7.01 -6.35
C ARG A 117 20.90 6.80 -7.86
N LYS A 118 21.82 5.92 -8.26
CA LYS A 118 22.04 5.59 -9.68
C LYS A 118 20.80 5.01 -10.37
N GLU A 119 19.98 4.24 -9.65
CA GLU A 119 18.71 3.75 -10.18
C GLU A 119 17.69 4.89 -10.27
N GLN A 120 17.62 5.76 -9.26
CA GLN A 120 16.76 6.95 -9.29
C GLN A 120 17.10 7.88 -10.47
N GLU A 121 18.38 8.15 -10.70
CA GLU A 121 18.84 9.01 -11.81
C GLU A 121 18.50 8.41 -13.18
N LYS A 122 18.62 7.08 -13.34
CA LYS A 122 18.19 6.39 -14.57
C LYS A 122 16.67 6.49 -14.80
N LEU A 123 15.92 6.59 -13.72
CA LEU A 123 14.46 6.60 -13.69
C LEU A 123 13.90 8.02 -13.92
N SER A 124 14.56 9.06 -13.41
CA SER A 124 13.99 10.42 -13.28
C SER A 124 13.64 11.14 -14.58
N GLU A 125 14.33 10.88 -15.70
CA GLU A 125 14.06 11.60 -16.96
C GLU A 125 13.05 10.89 -17.89
N LYS A 126 13.00 9.54 -17.87
CA LYS A 126 12.19 8.75 -18.82
C LYS A 126 10.91 8.17 -18.22
N ILE A 127 10.83 8.02 -16.89
CA ILE A 127 9.64 7.44 -16.27
C ILE A 127 8.42 8.33 -16.46
N LYS A 128 8.53 9.64 -16.21
CA LYS A 128 7.32 10.48 -16.14
C LYS A 128 6.53 10.44 -17.46
N PRO A 129 7.15 10.59 -18.65
CA PRO A 129 6.46 10.36 -19.92
C PRO A 129 5.87 8.95 -20.05
N LEU A 130 6.60 7.91 -19.63
CA LEU A 130 6.13 6.53 -19.65
C LEU A 130 4.88 6.33 -18.77
N VAL A 131 4.89 6.84 -17.55
CA VAL A 131 3.76 6.78 -16.61
C VAL A 131 2.56 7.53 -17.17
N GLU A 132 2.76 8.72 -17.75
CA GLU A 132 1.67 9.49 -18.35
C GLU A 132 1.10 8.83 -19.62
N LYS A 133 1.95 8.13 -20.39
CA LYS A 133 1.58 7.36 -21.58
C LYS A 133 0.72 6.15 -21.23
N TYR A 134 1.03 5.47 -20.12
CA TYR A 134 0.37 4.23 -19.70
C TYR A 134 -0.57 4.38 -18.50
N ALA A 135 -0.98 5.61 -18.17
CA ALA A 135 -1.90 5.91 -17.08
C ALA A 135 -3.25 5.17 -17.27
N PRO A 136 -3.83 4.52 -16.26
CA PRO A 136 -5.03 3.72 -16.46
C PRO A 136 -6.31 4.55 -16.65
N PHE A 137 -7.25 4.04 -17.46
CA PHE A 137 -8.62 4.52 -17.46
C PHE A 137 -9.43 3.62 -16.52
N LEU A 138 -9.98 4.20 -15.46
CA LEU A 138 -10.75 3.46 -14.46
C LEU A 138 -12.24 3.59 -14.78
N LEU A 139 -12.92 2.46 -14.94
CA LEU A 139 -14.35 2.43 -15.22
C LEU A 139 -15.10 1.94 -13.98
N LEU A 140 -15.81 2.86 -13.33
CA LEU A 140 -16.50 2.62 -12.06
C LEU A 140 -17.95 2.20 -12.28
N ASP A 141 -18.60 1.62 -11.28
CA ASP A 141 -20.06 1.39 -11.31
C ASP A 141 -20.84 2.73 -11.21
N ASN A 142 -22.07 2.76 -11.76
CA ASN A 142 -22.95 3.94 -11.69
C ASN A 142 -23.31 4.34 -10.25
N GLU A 143 -23.28 3.39 -9.32
CA GLU A 143 -23.55 3.62 -7.92
C GLU A 143 -22.30 3.93 -7.11
N GLU A 144 -21.10 3.89 -7.72
CA GLU A 144 -19.87 4.18 -7.01
C GLU A 144 -19.82 5.65 -6.59
N ARG A 145 -19.55 5.85 -5.30
CA ARG A 145 -19.47 7.15 -4.65
C ARG A 145 -18.02 7.49 -4.29
N TYR A 146 -17.20 6.49 -4.02
CA TYR A 146 -15.83 6.68 -3.55
C TYR A 146 -14.87 6.77 -4.74
N VAL A 147 -14.00 7.77 -4.70
CA VAL A 147 -12.96 8.00 -5.71
C VAL A 147 -11.57 8.04 -5.05
N PRO A 148 -10.50 7.69 -5.78
CA PRO A 148 -9.13 7.81 -5.27
C PRO A 148 -8.82 9.24 -4.81
N ALA A 149 -8.07 9.41 -3.74
CA ALA A 149 -7.81 10.71 -3.13
C ALA A 149 -6.32 10.92 -2.80
N SER A 150 -5.95 12.19 -2.60
CA SER A 150 -4.61 12.57 -2.12
C SER A 150 -4.37 12.05 -0.69
N LEU A 151 -3.13 11.72 -0.31
CA LEU A 151 -2.78 11.34 1.06
C LEU A 151 -3.21 12.42 2.07
N ASP A 152 -3.02 13.70 1.71
CA ASP A 152 -3.44 14.85 2.52
C ASP A 152 -4.96 14.90 2.72
N TYR A 153 -5.74 14.52 1.70
CA TYR A 153 -7.18 14.40 1.83
C TYR A 153 -7.56 13.23 2.75
N LEU A 154 -6.87 12.09 2.69
CA LEU A 154 -7.14 10.94 3.58
C LEU A 154 -6.97 11.32 5.06
N VAL A 155 -5.93 12.07 5.39
CA VAL A 155 -5.65 12.55 6.77
C VAL A 155 -6.24 13.93 7.07
N ASN A 156 -7.25 14.35 6.31
CA ASN A 156 -8.05 15.55 6.54
C ASN A 156 -7.23 16.86 6.64
N GLN A 157 -6.04 16.91 6.02
CA GLN A 157 -5.24 18.13 5.85
C GLN A 157 -5.75 18.99 4.70
N GLU A 158 -6.26 18.34 3.66
CA GLU A 158 -6.82 19.00 2.49
C GLU A 158 -8.35 18.93 2.51
N LYS A 159 -9.01 20.08 2.32
CA LYS A 159 -10.47 20.24 2.40
C LYS A 159 -11.02 19.58 3.69
N PRO A 160 -10.68 20.15 4.86
CA PRO A 160 -11.02 19.55 6.14
C PRO A 160 -12.54 19.41 6.29
N ASP A 161 -12.99 18.22 6.65
CA ASP A 161 -14.36 17.97 7.10
C ASP A 161 -14.43 18.24 8.60
N ASN A 162 -15.30 19.17 9.00
CA ASN A 162 -15.48 19.52 10.40
C ASN A 162 -15.94 18.33 11.25
N ASN A 163 -16.64 17.36 10.66
CA ASN A 163 -17.06 16.14 11.35
C ASN A 163 -15.87 15.25 11.75
N LEU A 164 -14.71 15.44 11.12
CA LEU A 164 -13.49 14.70 11.42
C LEU A 164 -12.56 15.46 12.39
N ASN A 165 -12.77 16.75 12.64
CA ASN A 165 -11.84 17.55 13.45
C ASN A 165 -11.75 17.09 14.91
N ASP A 166 -12.86 16.59 15.47
CA ASP A 166 -12.91 16.05 16.83
C ASP A 166 -12.54 14.57 16.90
N LEU A 167 -12.26 13.95 15.75
CA LEU A 167 -11.95 12.54 15.63
C LEU A 167 -10.55 12.23 16.13
N LYS A 168 -10.45 11.22 16.97
CA LYS A 168 -9.20 10.78 17.56
C LYS A 168 -8.95 9.30 17.29
N VAL A 169 -7.76 9.00 16.79
CA VAL A 169 -7.27 7.66 16.46
C VAL A 169 -6.15 7.25 17.41
N GLY A 170 -5.72 5.99 17.34
CA GLY A 170 -4.56 5.51 18.09
C GLY A 170 -3.54 4.80 17.20
N ILE A 171 -2.34 4.57 17.76
CA ILE A 171 -1.41 3.57 17.26
C ILE A 171 -1.32 2.49 18.33
N ILE A 172 -1.81 1.30 17.99
CA ILE A 172 -1.71 0.10 18.82
C ILE A 172 -0.44 -0.64 18.43
N PHE A 173 0.38 -0.99 19.41
CA PHE A 173 1.52 -1.88 19.17
C PHE A 173 1.14 -3.30 19.57
N HIS A 174 0.90 -4.14 18.57
CA HIS A 174 0.52 -5.52 18.83
C HIS A 174 1.66 -6.27 19.52
N ARG A 175 1.30 -7.02 20.55
CA ARG A 175 2.23 -7.92 21.24
C ARG A 175 2.47 -9.15 20.36
N LEU A 176 3.45 -9.13 19.44
CA LEU A 176 3.94 -10.28 18.62
C LEU A 176 3.07 -11.55 18.77
N ASP A 177 1.88 -11.55 18.18
CA ASP A 177 0.86 -12.56 18.48
C ASP A 177 0.96 -13.78 17.55
N THR A 178 2.18 -14.14 17.13
CA THR A 178 2.44 -15.37 16.40
C THR A 178 2.42 -16.56 17.36
N GLY A 179 1.22 -17.09 17.63
CA GLY A 179 0.97 -18.52 17.86
C GLY A 179 1.03 -19.07 19.30
N ARG A 180 1.30 -18.28 20.34
CA ARG A 180 1.30 -18.78 21.74
C ARG A 180 0.95 -17.69 22.77
N LYS A 181 -0.35 -17.43 22.97
CA LYS A 181 -0.91 -16.49 23.99
C LYS A 181 -0.31 -16.58 25.42
N LYS A 182 0.35 -17.68 25.79
CA LYS A 182 1.05 -17.83 27.09
C LYS A 182 2.53 -17.41 27.11
N LYS A 183 3.21 -17.30 25.96
CA LYS A 183 4.66 -17.00 25.90
C LYS A 183 4.97 -15.50 25.82
N VAL A 184 4.08 -14.73 25.21
CA VAL A 184 4.29 -13.28 24.95
C VAL A 184 4.08 -12.44 26.21
N THR A 185 3.05 -12.74 27.02
CA THR A 185 2.80 -12.07 28.31
C THR A 185 3.95 -12.27 29.32
N ARG A 186 4.67 -13.41 29.24
CA ARG A 186 5.89 -13.63 30.02
C ARG A 186 7.06 -12.77 29.53
N ARG A 187 7.17 -12.53 28.22
CA ARG A 187 8.25 -11.76 27.58
C ARG A 187 8.20 -10.29 27.99
N THR A 188 7.06 -9.62 27.83
CA THR A 188 6.87 -8.20 28.19
C THR A 188 7.07 -7.96 29.69
N ARG A 189 6.64 -8.90 30.55
CA ARG A 189 6.88 -8.84 32.01
C ARG A 189 8.35 -9.01 32.40
N LEU A 190 9.15 -9.71 31.60
CA LEU A 190 10.56 -10.01 31.91
C LEU A 190 11.55 -9.03 31.27
N THR A 191 11.19 -8.39 30.16
CA THR A 191 12.04 -7.40 29.47
C THR A 191 11.83 -5.99 29.98
N GLY A 192 10.67 -5.66 30.57
CA GLY A 192 10.30 -4.29 30.93
C GLY A 192 10.09 -3.36 29.72
N VAL A 193 10.29 -3.86 28.50
CA VAL A 193 10.12 -3.12 27.24
C VAL A 193 8.64 -3.19 26.88
N VAL A 194 7.91 -2.15 27.24
CA VAL A 194 6.52 -1.95 26.83
C VAL A 194 6.53 -0.90 25.73
N ARG A 195 6.11 -1.28 24.52
CA ARG A 195 5.67 -0.29 23.54
C ARG A 195 4.38 0.29 24.07
N GLU A 196 4.40 1.56 24.42
CA GLU A 196 3.21 2.26 24.89
C GLU A 196 2.37 2.63 23.68
N ASN A 197 1.08 2.28 23.71
CA ASN A 197 0.14 2.72 22.68
C ASN A 197 0.11 4.26 22.67
N ILE A 198 0.01 4.83 21.49
CA ILE A 198 -0.20 6.27 21.34
C ILE A 198 -1.68 6.47 21.14
N GLU A 199 -2.38 6.93 22.16
CA GLU A 199 -3.82 7.14 22.13
C GLU A 199 -4.17 8.60 21.80
N ASP A 200 -5.42 8.79 21.37
CA ASP A 200 -6.04 10.11 21.24
C ASP A 200 -5.37 11.10 20.25
N ILE A 201 -4.76 10.57 19.18
CA ILE A 201 -4.18 11.35 18.09
C ILE A 201 -5.30 11.97 17.27
N PRO A 202 -5.44 13.31 17.17
CA PRO A 202 -6.38 13.93 16.24
C PRO A 202 -6.13 13.44 14.82
N ILE A 203 -7.18 13.18 14.03
CA ILE A 203 -7.01 12.69 12.64
C ILE A 203 -6.12 13.63 11.81
N ASN A 204 -6.21 14.94 12.05
CA ASN A 204 -5.39 15.97 11.39
C ASN A 204 -3.92 15.97 11.84
N ASP A 205 -3.56 15.19 12.84
CA ASP A 205 -2.19 15.04 13.31
C ASP A 205 -1.59 13.69 12.92
N ILE A 206 -2.34 12.78 12.28
CA ILE A 206 -1.84 11.45 11.85
C ILE A 206 -0.53 11.58 11.06
N GLY A 207 -0.49 12.48 10.08
CA GLY A 207 0.70 12.75 9.27
C GLY A 207 1.89 13.31 10.07
N LYS A 208 1.67 13.84 11.28
CA LYS A 208 2.71 14.32 12.19
C LYS A 208 3.16 13.27 13.20
N VAL A 209 2.43 12.18 13.38
CA VAL A 209 2.75 11.10 14.35
C VAL A 209 3.35 9.89 13.66
N LEU A 210 2.68 9.38 12.61
CA LEU A 210 3.07 8.16 11.91
C LEU A 210 4.53 8.17 11.42
N PRO A 211 5.07 9.27 10.83
CA PRO A 211 6.44 9.25 10.33
C PRO A 211 7.51 9.16 11.43
N PHE A 212 7.13 9.36 12.70
CA PHE A 212 8.04 9.35 13.85
C PHE A 212 7.94 8.09 14.73
N ASN A 213 6.91 7.26 14.51
CA ASN A 213 6.54 6.12 15.37
C ASN A 213 6.38 4.82 14.57
N GLY A 214 7.12 4.68 13.47
CA GLY A 214 6.92 3.64 12.46
C GLY A 214 7.29 2.21 12.81
N ASP A 215 7.18 1.75 14.06
CA ASP A 215 7.48 0.34 14.41
C ASP A 215 6.68 -0.63 13.51
N ASN A 216 7.32 -1.71 13.08
CA ASN A 216 6.72 -2.71 12.20
C ASN A 216 5.57 -3.50 12.86
N LEU A 217 5.42 -3.40 14.18
CA LEU A 217 4.30 -3.93 14.96
C LEU A 217 3.23 -2.87 15.28
N GLY A 218 3.45 -1.62 14.87
CA GLY A 218 2.48 -0.56 15.01
C GLY A 218 1.31 -0.77 14.04
N GLU A 219 0.12 -0.45 14.50
CA GLU A 219 -1.10 -0.49 13.72
C GLU A 219 -1.89 0.77 13.99
N LEU A 220 -2.32 1.44 12.92
CA LEU A 220 -3.24 2.56 13.03
C LEU A 220 -4.61 2.02 13.45
N ASP A 221 -4.99 2.30 14.69
CA ASP A 221 -6.30 1.94 15.23
C ASP A 221 -7.27 3.07 14.96
N THR A 222 -8.06 2.90 13.90
CA THR A 222 -9.05 3.89 13.47
C THR A 222 -10.44 3.60 14.01
N LEU A 223 -10.62 2.57 14.82
CA LEU A 223 -11.96 2.19 15.29
C LEU A 223 -12.04 1.97 16.80
N LYS A 224 -10.91 2.12 17.51
CA LYS A 224 -10.77 1.83 18.95
C LYS A 224 -11.38 0.45 19.26
N VAL A 225 -11.11 -0.54 18.41
CA VAL A 225 -11.74 -1.87 18.45
C VAL A 225 -11.20 -2.66 19.64
N SER A 226 -11.70 -2.35 20.83
CA SER A 226 -11.51 -3.20 21.99
C SER A 226 -12.56 -4.31 22.09
N ASP A 227 -13.70 -4.21 21.39
CA ASP A 227 -14.69 -5.29 21.28
C ASP A 227 -15.63 -5.09 20.07
N VAL A 228 -15.86 -6.16 19.30
CA VAL A 228 -16.77 -6.21 18.14
C VAL A 228 -18.22 -5.85 18.53
N ALA A 229 -18.56 -5.88 19.83
CA ALA A 229 -19.89 -5.58 20.35
C ALA A 229 -20.15 -4.08 20.62
N THR A 230 -19.11 -3.23 20.63
CA THR A 230 -19.22 -1.81 21.07
C THR A 230 -18.52 -0.83 20.12
N ALA A 231 -18.25 -1.24 18.87
CA ALA A 231 -17.64 -0.38 17.85
C ALA A 231 -18.29 1.01 17.85
N ASN A 232 -17.47 2.04 18.04
CA ASN A 232 -17.93 3.41 18.17
C ASN A 232 -18.48 3.88 16.80
N ASN A 233 -19.80 3.83 16.64
CA ASN A 233 -20.47 4.09 15.37
C ASN A 233 -20.18 5.49 14.82
N GLU A 234 -19.87 6.48 15.67
CA GLU A 234 -19.69 7.88 15.26
C GLU A 234 -18.46 8.08 14.36
N MET A 235 -17.31 7.51 14.70
CA MET A 235 -16.07 7.66 13.93
C MET A 235 -16.21 7.08 12.52
N ARG A 236 -16.72 5.85 12.47
CA ARG A 236 -17.01 5.17 11.23
C ARG A 236 -18.01 5.94 10.38
N ASN A 237 -19.09 6.43 11.00
CA ASN A 237 -20.10 7.24 10.30
C ASN A 237 -19.52 8.55 9.74
N ALA A 238 -18.47 9.10 10.34
CA ALA A 238 -17.80 10.29 9.84
C ALA A 238 -16.90 9.95 8.63
N ILE A 239 -16.10 8.89 8.71
CA ILE A 239 -15.22 8.47 7.60
C ILE A 239 -16.01 7.90 6.41
N GLU A 240 -17.09 7.15 6.67
CA GLU A 240 -18.04 6.65 5.64
C GLU A 240 -18.67 7.80 4.83
N LYS A 241 -18.75 9.02 5.38
CA LYS A 241 -19.24 10.19 4.63
C LYS A 241 -18.16 10.83 3.76
N ARG A 242 -16.89 10.46 3.93
CA ARG A 242 -15.76 10.99 3.17
C ARG A 242 -15.63 10.26 1.85
N VAL A 243 -16.56 10.51 0.93
CA VAL A 243 -16.65 9.86 -0.38
C VAL A 243 -15.60 10.30 -1.41
N GLY A 244 -14.64 11.14 -1.01
CA GLY A 244 -13.68 11.75 -1.93
C GLY A 244 -14.14 13.13 -2.39
N ASN A 245 -13.27 13.81 -3.14
CA ASN A 245 -13.54 15.12 -3.70
C ASN A 245 -13.20 15.09 -5.20
N ALA A 246 -14.19 15.39 -6.05
CA ALA A 246 -14.04 15.42 -7.50
C ALA A 246 -12.96 16.40 -7.97
N ASP A 247 -12.68 17.46 -7.19
CA ASP A 247 -11.62 18.43 -7.51
C ASP A 247 -10.20 17.92 -7.16
N ASN A 248 -10.10 16.86 -6.34
CA ASN A 248 -8.84 16.37 -5.77
C ASN A 248 -8.62 14.86 -5.98
N ILE A 249 -9.15 14.31 -7.07
CA ILE A 249 -8.94 12.90 -7.38
C ILE A 249 -7.47 12.68 -7.76
N THR A 250 -6.79 11.81 -7.03
CA THR A 250 -5.36 11.57 -7.21
C THR A 250 -5.11 10.08 -7.41
N VAL A 251 -4.42 9.74 -8.50
CA VAL A 251 -3.84 8.42 -8.70
C VAL A 251 -2.34 8.54 -8.50
N TYR A 252 -1.84 7.78 -7.55
CA TYR A 252 -0.42 7.77 -7.26
C TYR A 252 0.30 6.75 -8.12
N TYR A 253 1.58 6.97 -8.40
CA TYR A 253 2.41 5.95 -9.02
C TYR A 253 3.72 5.73 -8.27
N SER A 254 4.28 4.54 -8.46
CA SER A 254 5.66 4.23 -8.13
C SER A 254 6.28 3.35 -9.19
N CYS A 255 7.60 3.44 -9.37
CA CYS A 255 8.30 2.73 -10.43
C CYS A 255 9.58 2.09 -9.90
N PHE A 256 9.84 0.86 -10.33
CA PHE A 256 10.98 0.08 -9.86
C PHE A 256 11.60 -0.76 -10.96
N PHE A 257 12.91 -0.89 -10.91
CA PHE A 257 13.62 -1.96 -11.58
C PHE A 257 13.37 -3.29 -10.83
N ASN A 258 13.09 -4.37 -11.55
CA ASN A 258 13.12 -5.70 -10.93
C ASN A 258 14.55 -5.99 -10.40
N PRO A 259 14.76 -6.22 -9.10
CA PRO A 259 16.11 -6.45 -8.57
C PRO A 259 16.75 -7.74 -9.09
N ASN A 260 15.98 -8.65 -9.70
CA ASN A 260 16.51 -9.85 -10.34
C ASN A 260 17.23 -9.48 -11.64
N GLN A 261 18.57 -9.42 -11.59
CA GLN A 261 19.44 -9.14 -12.74
C GLN A 261 19.28 -10.10 -13.93
N LYS A 262 18.51 -11.20 -13.78
CA LYS A 262 18.19 -12.11 -14.89
C LYS A 262 17.10 -11.59 -15.82
N ARG A 263 16.29 -10.63 -15.38
CA ARG A 263 15.22 -10.06 -16.18
C ARG A 263 15.29 -8.54 -16.15
N ASP A 264 15.50 -8.02 -17.34
CA ASP A 264 15.46 -6.60 -17.65
C ASP A 264 14.00 -6.13 -17.64
N GLU A 265 13.44 -6.03 -16.43
CA GLU A 265 12.06 -5.63 -16.19
C GLU A 265 12.02 -4.30 -15.40
N VAL A 266 11.06 -3.45 -15.76
CA VAL A 266 10.59 -2.30 -14.98
C VAL A 266 9.12 -2.49 -14.66
N VAL A 267 8.72 -2.17 -13.44
CA VAL A 267 7.35 -2.24 -12.99
C VAL A 267 6.89 -0.84 -12.62
N ILE A 268 5.79 -0.38 -13.24
CA ILE A 268 5.06 0.81 -12.81
C ILE A 268 3.82 0.33 -12.06
N ASN A 269 3.68 0.76 -10.80
CA ASN A 269 2.48 0.55 -10.01
C ASN A 269 1.65 1.82 -10.02
N TYR A 270 0.35 1.70 -10.27
CA TYR A 270 -0.63 2.77 -10.04
C TYR A 270 -1.43 2.42 -8.81
N HIS A 271 -1.45 3.32 -7.83
CA HIS A 271 -2.09 3.16 -6.54
C HIS A 271 -3.33 4.03 -6.46
N PHE A 272 -4.43 3.42 -6.02
CA PHE A 272 -5.73 4.03 -5.82
C PHE A 272 -5.99 4.03 -4.32
N LEU A 273 -5.99 5.21 -3.70
CA LEU A 273 -6.15 5.35 -2.26
C LEU A 273 -7.54 5.89 -1.96
N TYR A 274 -8.37 5.15 -1.23
CA TYR A 274 -9.71 5.59 -0.89
C TYR A 274 -9.82 5.85 0.61
N ALA A 275 -10.61 6.86 0.99
CA ALA A 275 -10.83 7.18 2.39
C ALA A 275 -11.55 6.04 3.13
N TYR A 276 -12.42 5.33 2.44
CA TYR A 276 -13.23 4.27 2.99
C TYR A 276 -13.61 3.28 1.90
N ASP A 277 -13.62 2.01 2.24
CA ASP A 277 -14.21 0.94 1.47
C ASP A 277 -15.42 0.43 2.25
N PRO A 278 -16.64 0.69 1.79
CA PRO A 278 -17.83 0.25 2.49
C PRO A 278 -18.04 -1.27 2.45
N LYS A 279 -17.39 -1.98 1.51
CA LYS A 279 -17.87 -3.22 0.88
C LYS A 279 -19.34 -3.06 0.45
N THR A 280 -19.94 -4.01 -0.25
CA THR A 280 -21.30 -3.78 -0.80
C THR A 280 -22.36 -3.57 0.30
N GLU A 281 -22.75 -2.31 0.54
CA GLU A 281 -23.73 -1.89 1.55
C GLU A 281 -25.10 -2.57 1.36
N LYS A 282 -25.39 -3.00 0.12
CA LYS A 282 -26.63 -3.68 -0.28
C LYS A 282 -26.83 -5.04 0.38
N ASP A 283 -25.77 -5.69 0.86
CA ASP A 283 -25.86 -7.03 1.45
C ASP A 283 -26.15 -6.98 2.97
N GLY A 284 -26.29 -5.78 3.56
CA GLY A 284 -26.79 -5.55 4.93
C GLY A 284 -25.72 -5.41 6.02
N GLN A 285 -26.15 -5.15 7.26
CA GLN A 285 -25.28 -4.83 8.41
C GLN A 285 -24.18 -5.87 8.72
N ARG A 286 -24.34 -7.14 8.28
CA ARG A 286 -23.36 -8.20 8.51
C ARG A 286 -22.04 -8.00 7.78
N PHE A 287 -22.03 -7.23 6.69
CA PHE A 287 -20.85 -6.97 5.86
C PHE A 287 -20.14 -5.66 6.18
N LYS A 288 -20.74 -4.83 7.05
CA LYS A 288 -20.05 -3.70 7.70
C LYS A 288 -18.80 -4.16 8.47
N ILE A 289 -18.67 -5.44 8.81
CA ILE A 289 -17.47 -5.99 9.46
C ILE A 289 -16.30 -6.16 8.45
N ALA A 290 -16.54 -6.09 7.14
CA ALA A 290 -15.48 -6.25 6.14
C ALA A 290 -14.99 -4.92 5.53
N SER A 291 -15.65 -3.80 5.86
CA SER A 291 -15.25 -2.46 5.45
C SER A 291 -13.94 -2.04 6.11
N HIS A 292 -13.19 -1.15 5.48
CA HIS A 292 -11.98 -0.58 6.05
C HIS A 292 -11.88 0.92 5.88
N VAL A 293 -11.22 1.54 6.84
CA VAL A 293 -10.72 2.91 6.74
C VAL A 293 -9.38 2.85 6.02
N PHE A 294 -9.18 3.78 5.07
CA PHE A 294 -7.99 3.83 4.22
C PHE A 294 -7.80 2.57 3.41
N ASP A 295 -8.58 2.45 2.35
CA ASP A 295 -8.36 1.43 1.34
C ASP A 295 -7.22 1.80 0.41
N ARG A 296 -6.55 0.77 -0.10
CA ARG A 296 -5.58 0.90 -1.16
C ARG A 296 -5.67 -0.27 -2.12
N GLU A 297 -6.01 0.10 -3.35
CA GLU A 297 -5.96 -0.77 -4.50
C GLU A 297 -4.82 -0.39 -5.45
N SER A 298 -4.47 -1.31 -6.34
CA SER A 298 -3.46 -1.01 -7.36
C SER A 298 -3.48 -1.96 -8.55
N ILE A 299 -2.99 -1.44 -9.67
CA ILE A 299 -2.54 -2.24 -10.80
C ILE A 299 -1.04 -2.05 -11.00
N SER A 300 -0.40 -3.03 -11.65
CA SER A 300 1.02 -2.94 -12.01
C SER A 300 1.19 -3.24 -13.48
N ILE A 301 1.87 -2.38 -14.22
CA ILE A 301 2.29 -2.65 -15.60
C ILE A 301 3.74 -3.08 -15.58
N VAL A 302 4.01 -4.24 -16.16
CA VAL A 302 5.36 -4.81 -16.30
C VAL A 302 5.86 -4.48 -17.70
N PHE A 303 7.06 -3.91 -17.77
CA PHE A 303 7.74 -3.57 -19.00
C PHE A 303 9.02 -4.38 -19.12
N ASN A 304 9.32 -4.84 -20.32
CA ASN A 304 10.64 -5.30 -20.70
C ASN A 304 11.49 -4.08 -21.06
N TRP A 305 12.62 -3.90 -20.39
CA TRP A 305 13.54 -2.79 -20.63
C TRP A 305 15.00 -3.18 -20.45
N ASP A 306 15.73 -3.22 -21.56
CA ASP A 306 17.17 -3.48 -21.57
C ASP A 306 17.96 -2.39 -20.83
N ARG A 307 18.48 -2.75 -19.65
CA ARG A 307 19.22 -1.81 -18.77
C ARG A 307 20.55 -1.37 -19.33
N ASN A 308 21.10 -2.12 -20.28
CA ASN A 308 22.35 -1.80 -20.97
C ASN A 308 22.11 -0.83 -22.14
N ASN A 309 20.87 -0.79 -22.64
CA ASN A 309 20.44 0.11 -23.69
C ASN A 309 19.27 0.99 -23.22
N PRO A 310 19.50 1.91 -22.25
CA PRO A 310 18.45 2.76 -21.68
C PRO A 310 17.82 3.72 -22.71
N GLU A 311 18.38 3.83 -23.92
CA GLU A 311 17.80 4.58 -25.04
C GLU A 311 16.61 3.90 -25.70
N ILE A 312 16.48 2.58 -25.58
CA ILE A 312 15.33 1.85 -26.10
C ILE A 312 14.14 2.06 -25.16
N GLU A 313 12.99 2.44 -25.69
CA GLU A 313 11.78 2.63 -24.90
C GLU A 313 11.30 1.30 -24.27
N PRO A 314 10.97 1.27 -22.98
CA PRO A 314 10.39 0.10 -22.32
C PRO A 314 9.14 -0.41 -23.06
N GLN A 315 9.08 -1.71 -23.32
CA GLN A 315 7.94 -2.33 -24.01
C GLN A 315 7.03 -3.03 -23.00
N PRO A 316 5.73 -2.72 -22.95
CA PRO A 316 4.83 -3.35 -21.99
C PRO A 316 4.64 -4.85 -22.30
N ASP A 317 4.80 -5.68 -21.27
CA ASP A 317 4.64 -7.14 -21.32
C ASP A 317 3.27 -7.57 -20.81
N SER A 318 2.86 -7.05 -19.66
CA SER A 318 1.67 -7.50 -18.94
C SER A 318 1.16 -6.50 -17.91
N VAL A 319 -0.09 -6.69 -17.50
CA VAL A 319 -0.73 -5.97 -16.40
C VAL A 319 -1.08 -6.97 -15.30
N LEU A 320 -0.73 -6.63 -14.06
CA LEU A 320 -1.17 -7.32 -12.85
C LEU A 320 -2.29 -6.52 -12.19
N TYR A 321 -3.39 -7.21 -11.91
CA TYR A 321 -4.52 -6.71 -11.13
C TYR A 321 -4.45 -7.40 -9.77
N GLY A 322 -4.38 -6.64 -8.69
CA GLY A 322 -4.37 -7.23 -7.36
C GLY A 322 -5.44 -6.59 -6.50
N ALA A 323 -6.42 -7.39 -6.10
CA ALA A 323 -7.67 -6.99 -5.46
C ALA A 323 -7.93 -7.66 -4.10
N HIS A 324 -7.40 -8.87 -3.89
CA HIS A 324 -7.82 -9.72 -2.77
C HIS A 324 -6.66 -10.48 -2.15
N LEU A 325 -6.85 -10.98 -0.93
CA LEU A 325 -5.85 -11.80 -0.25
C LEU A 325 -5.77 -13.19 -0.90
N PRO A 326 -4.57 -13.80 -0.99
CA PRO A 326 -4.43 -15.17 -1.43
C PRO A 326 -5.29 -16.13 -0.57
N GLY A 327 -5.97 -17.06 -1.23
CA GLY A 327 -6.85 -18.04 -0.61
C GLY A 327 -8.35 -17.70 -0.65
N GLN A 328 -8.72 -16.45 -0.98
CA GLN A 328 -10.11 -16.07 -1.21
C GLN A 328 -10.52 -16.48 -2.63
N LYS A 329 -11.54 -17.34 -2.79
CA LYS A 329 -11.98 -17.76 -4.13
C LYS A 329 -12.75 -16.63 -4.78
N ILE A 330 -12.29 -16.15 -5.92
CA ILE A 330 -12.97 -15.17 -6.74
C ILE A 330 -13.53 -15.87 -7.97
N THR A 331 -14.74 -15.50 -8.36
CA THR A 331 -15.43 -16.06 -9.52
C THR A 331 -16.06 -14.95 -10.35
N LEU A 332 -15.69 -14.85 -11.63
CA LEU A 332 -16.46 -14.06 -12.61
C LEU A 332 -17.72 -14.85 -13.00
N LYS A 333 -18.88 -14.27 -12.72
CA LYS A 333 -20.18 -14.87 -13.00
C LYS A 333 -20.62 -14.62 -14.43
N ARG A 334 -21.19 -15.67 -15.03
CA ARG A 334 -21.93 -15.60 -16.29
C ARG A 334 -23.36 -15.12 -16.04
N LYS A 335 -24.03 -14.63 -17.09
CA LYS A 335 -25.43 -14.16 -17.05
C LYS A 335 -26.44 -15.19 -16.52
N ASP A 336 -26.20 -16.47 -16.70
CA ASP A 336 -27.02 -17.57 -16.18
C ASP A 336 -26.65 -17.99 -14.74
N ASN A 337 -25.84 -17.16 -14.05
CA ASN A 337 -25.20 -17.43 -12.76
C ASN A 337 -24.15 -18.56 -12.77
N GLY A 338 -23.77 -19.05 -13.94
CA GLY A 338 -22.62 -19.95 -14.13
C GLY A 338 -21.28 -19.27 -13.82
N GLU A 339 -20.19 -20.03 -13.90
CA GLU A 339 -18.83 -19.52 -13.74
C GLU A 339 -18.17 -19.35 -15.13
N GLU A 340 -17.58 -18.19 -15.40
CA GLU A 340 -16.73 -17.96 -16.57
C GLU A 340 -15.28 -18.29 -16.24
N GLN A 341 -14.80 -17.73 -15.12
CA GLN A 341 -13.45 -17.93 -14.63
C GLN A 341 -13.45 -17.86 -13.11
N ALA A 342 -12.63 -18.69 -12.47
CA ALA A 342 -12.44 -18.66 -11.03
C ALA A 342 -10.96 -18.84 -10.68
N TRP A 343 -10.53 -18.18 -9.61
CA TRP A 343 -9.18 -18.27 -9.09
C TRP A 343 -9.17 -18.04 -7.58
N SER A 344 -8.04 -18.29 -6.93
CA SER A 344 -7.87 -18.05 -5.49
C SER A 344 -6.51 -17.41 -5.18
N THR A 345 -5.81 -16.96 -6.20
CA THR A 345 -4.57 -16.18 -6.05
C THR A 345 -4.91 -14.74 -5.72
N GLY A 346 -4.04 -14.04 -4.99
CA GLY A 346 -4.25 -12.62 -4.69
C GLY A 346 -4.06 -11.68 -5.90
N ARG A 347 -3.65 -12.23 -7.05
CA ARG A 347 -3.26 -11.47 -8.25
C ARG A 347 -3.66 -12.20 -9.52
N VAL A 348 -4.07 -11.41 -10.51
CA VAL A 348 -4.36 -11.83 -11.88
C VAL A 348 -3.39 -11.14 -12.83
N LYS A 349 -2.76 -11.89 -13.73
CA LYS A 349 -1.86 -11.39 -14.78
C LYS A 349 -2.52 -11.54 -16.15
N LEU A 350 -2.60 -10.43 -16.88
CA LEU A 350 -3.06 -10.36 -18.26
C LEU A 350 -1.91 -9.92 -19.16
N LYS A 351 -1.69 -10.60 -20.29
CA LYS A 351 -0.67 -10.21 -21.26
C LYS A 351 -1.07 -8.92 -21.96
N TRP A 352 -0.13 -8.02 -22.21
CA TRP A 352 -0.38 -6.69 -22.76
C TRP A 352 -1.22 -6.72 -24.05
N LYS A 353 -0.93 -7.66 -24.95
CA LYS A 353 -1.67 -7.85 -26.21
C LYS A 353 -3.17 -8.12 -26.06
N ASP A 354 -3.59 -8.59 -24.88
CA ASP A 354 -4.96 -8.98 -24.57
C ASP A 354 -5.63 -7.95 -23.62
N VAL A 355 -4.91 -6.89 -23.21
CA VAL A 355 -5.44 -5.80 -22.37
C VAL A 355 -6.29 -4.87 -23.24
N ALA A 356 -7.44 -4.45 -22.74
CA ALA A 356 -8.23 -3.40 -23.36
C ALA A 356 -7.49 -2.05 -23.22
N ILE A 357 -7.13 -1.42 -24.34
CA ILE A 357 -6.39 -0.16 -24.39
C ILE A 357 -7.23 0.90 -25.09
N VAL A 358 -7.32 2.10 -24.49
CA VAL A 358 -7.72 3.32 -25.21
C VAL A 358 -6.47 3.95 -25.80
N LYS A 359 -6.43 4.09 -27.12
CA LYS A 359 -5.31 4.73 -27.82
C LYS A 359 -5.60 6.19 -28.09
N ASN A 360 -4.59 7.04 -27.94
CA ASN A 360 -4.60 8.39 -28.46
C ASN A 360 -3.31 8.60 -29.25
N GLU A 361 -3.39 8.39 -30.57
CA GLU A 361 -2.22 8.45 -31.46
C GLU A 361 -1.61 9.85 -31.50
N GLU A 362 -2.44 10.90 -31.44
CA GLU A 362 -1.97 12.30 -31.47
C GLU A 362 -1.09 12.66 -30.27
N LYS A 363 -1.37 12.06 -29.11
CA LYS A 363 -0.61 12.27 -27.86
C LYS A 363 0.37 11.14 -27.55
N ASP A 364 0.52 10.15 -28.42
CA ASP A 364 1.27 8.90 -28.18
C ASP A 364 0.93 8.27 -26.82
N LYS A 365 -0.36 8.10 -26.53
CA LYS A 365 -0.84 7.52 -25.26
C LYS A 365 -1.57 6.20 -25.45
N LEU A 366 -1.35 5.28 -24.50
CA LEU A 366 -1.83 3.90 -24.50
C LEU A 366 -2.37 3.56 -23.11
N HIS A 367 -3.64 3.86 -22.87
CA HIS A 367 -4.23 3.77 -21.54
C HIS A 367 -4.88 2.40 -21.30
N PRO A 368 -4.38 1.57 -20.36
CA PRO A 368 -5.06 0.34 -20.00
C PRO A 368 -6.38 0.65 -19.31
N VAL A 369 -7.43 -0.05 -19.72
CA VAL A 369 -8.77 0.09 -19.17
C VAL A 369 -8.95 -0.92 -18.05
N VAL A 370 -9.43 -0.44 -16.90
CA VAL A 370 -9.62 -1.23 -15.69
C VAL A 370 -11.07 -1.10 -15.25
N ALA A 371 -11.77 -2.22 -15.06
CA ALA A 371 -13.07 -2.21 -14.42
C ALA A 371 -12.88 -2.22 -12.90
N VAL A 372 -13.54 -1.33 -12.18
CA VAL A 372 -13.43 -1.22 -10.72
C VAL A 372 -14.74 -1.69 -10.10
N ALA A 373 -14.64 -2.60 -9.13
CA ALA A 373 -15.80 -3.10 -8.43
C ALA A 373 -16.41 -2.07 -7.47
N LEU A 374 -17.74 -2.04 -7.43
CA LEU A 374 -18.53 -1.23 -6.52
C LEU A 374 -18.23 -1.59 -5.06
N GLY A 375 -17.87 -0.58 -4.28
CA GLY A 375 -17.68 -0.67 -2.84
C GLY A 375 -16.34 -1.28 -2.44
N SER A 376 -15.92 -2.39 -3.03
CA SER A 376 -14.61 -3.01 -2.69
C SER A 376 -13.42 -2.42 -3.45
N HIS A 377 -13.70 -1.60 -4.47
CA HIS A 377 -12.72 -0.97 -5.37
C HIS A 377 -11.74 -1.92 -6.08
N ALA A 378 -11.96 -3.23 -5.95
CA ALA A 378 -11.14 -4.26 -6.55
C ALA A 378 -10.99 -4.01 -8.07
N PRO A 379 -9.75 -3.86 -8.57
CA PRO A 379 -9.49 -3.67 -9.99
C PRO A 379 -9.56 -5.00 -10.73
N TYR A 380 -10.29 -5.03 -11.84
CA TYR A 380 -10.52 -6.20 -12.67
C TYR A 380 -10.18 -5.96 -14.16
N PRO A 381 -9.75 -7.00 -14.89
CA PRO A 381 -9.41 -6.85 -16.31
C PRO A 381 -10.61 -6.53 -17.22
N VAL A 382 -11.81 -6.99 -16.86
CA VAL A 382 -13.03 -6.82 -17.66
C VAL A 382 -14.22 -6.46 -16.77
N ARG A 383 -15.24 -5.86 -17.37
CA ARG A 383 -16.53 -5.62 -16.71
C ARG A 383 -17.22 -6.95 -16.36
N GLY A 384 -17.98 -6.97 -15.27
CA GLY A 384 -18.72 -8.17 -14.89
C GLY A 384 -19.30 -8.12 -13.49
N VAL A 385 -19.77 -9.27 -13.01
CA VAL A 385 -20.13 -9.48 -11.61
C VAL A 385 -19.19 -10.52 -11.04
N TYR A 386 -18.38 -10.11 -10.07
CA TYR A 386 -17.45 -10.98 -9.38
C TYR A 386 -18.07 -11.45 -8.07
N VAL A 387 -17.75 -12.67 -7.65
CA VAL A 387 -18.17 -13.20 -6.35
C VAL A 387 -16.93 -13.66 -5.60
N VAL A 388 -16.74 -13.11 -4.41
CA VAL A 388 -15.61 -13.41 -3.52
C VAL A 388 -16.10 -14.28 -2.39
N ASP A 389 -15.53 -15.47 -2.26
CA ASP A 389 -15.73 -16.36 -1.13
C ASP A 389 -14.56 -16.18 -0.14
N PRO A 390 -14.78 -15.43 0.97
CA PRO A 390 -13.77 -15.24 2.00
C PRO A 390 -13.51 -16.50 2.85
N GLY A 391 -14.25 -17.59 2.61
CA GLY A 391 -14.15 -18.87 3.32
C GLY A 391 -15.34 -19.16 4.23
N LYS A 392 -15.33 -20.35 4.86
CA LYS A 392 -16.50 -20.98 5.54
C LYS A 392 -17.16 -20.17 6.67
N MET A 393 -16.60 -19.05 7.11
CA MET A 393 -17.10 -18.27 8.26
C MET A 393 -17.77 -16.95 7.86
N LEU A 394 -17.67 -16.51 6.61
CA LEU A 394 -18.28 -15.28 6.13
C LEU A 394 -19.08 -15.56 4.86
N PRO A 395 -20.19 -14.83 4.61
CA PRO A 395 -20.94 -15.02 3.38
C PRO A 395 -20.11 -14.55 2.18
N SER A 396 -20.38 -15.11 1.00
CA SER A 396 -19.78 -14.61 -0.23
C SER A 396 -20.21 -13.16 -0.49
N LEU A 397 -19.27 -12.34 -0.94
CA LEU A 397 -19.48 -10.96 -1.33
C LEU A 397 -19.69 -10.89 -2.84
N THR A 398 -20.66 -10.08 -3.29
CA THR A 398 -20.85 -9.79 -4.70
C THR A 398 -20.19 -8.46 -5.02
N GLU A 399 -19.37 -8.41 -6.07
CA GLU A 399 -18.59 -7.26 -6.49
C GLU A 399 -18.95 -6.89 -7.95
N PRO A 400 -19.96 -6.05 -8.17
CA PRO A 400 -20.30 -5.56 -9.50
C PRO A 400 -19.24 -4.60 -10.02
N ALA A 401 -18.63 -4.88 -11.18
CA ALA A 401 -17.70 -4.00 -11.87
C ALA A 401 -18.28 -3.63 -13.25
N ARG A 402 -19.30 -2.76 -13.28
CA ARG A 402 -20.15 -2.59 -14.47
C ARG A 402 -19.70 -1.54 -15.48
N ALA A 403 -18.70 -0.72 -15.15
CA ALA A 403 -18.13 0.31 -16.04
C ALA A 403 -19.16 1.36 -16.53
N GLY A 404 -19.95 1.91 -15.61
CA GLY A 404 -20.96 2.93 -15.89
C GLY A 404 -20.48 4.39 -15.80
N LYS A 405 -19.39 4.65 -15.08
CA LYS A 405 -18.74 5.97 -14.97
C LYS A 405 -17.29 5.91 -15.44
N GLY A 406 -16.77 7.05 -15.89
CA GLY A 406 -15.36 7.19 -16.28
C GLY A 406 -14.55 7.94 -15.24
N LEU A 407 -13.39 7.41 -14.87
CA LEU A 407 -12.36 8.14 -14.15
C LEU A 407 -11.05 8.10 -14.96
N ILE A 408 -10.69 9.23 -15.55
CA ILE A 408 -9.65 9.32 -16.61
C ILE A 408 -8.57 10.37 -16.28
N PRO A 409 -7.37 10.31 -16.90
CA PRO A 409 -6.32 11.30 -16.67
C PRO A 409 -6.76 12.73 -17.02
N SER A 410 -6.38 13.70 -16.18
CA SER A 410 -6.70 15.13 -16.35
C SER A 410 -6.22 15.76 -17.65
N CYS A 411 -5.23 15.15 -18.34
CA CYS A 411 -4.81 15.60 -19.67
C CYS A 411 -5.90 15.51 -20.77
N TYR A 412 -7.08 14.94 -20.44
CA TYR A 412 -8.25 14.85 -21.29
C TYR A 412 -9.44 15.70 -20.82
N GLU A 413 -9.26 16.59 -19.84
CA GLU A 413 -10.34 17.46 -19.34
C GLU A 413 -11.00 18.29 -20.46
N ASN A 414 -10.22 18.73 -21.45
CA ASN A 414 -10.74 19.46 -22.62
C ASN A 414 -11.72 18.62 -23.47
N ASN A 415 -11.70 17.29 -23.34
CA ASN A 415 -12.61 16.37 -24.03
C ASN A 415 -13.84 16.00 -23.19
N LYS A 416 -14.00 16.54 -21.96
CA LYS A 416 -15.03 16.15 -20.98
C LYS A 416 -16.41 15.91 -21.58
N ARG A 417 -16.97 16.90 -22.27
CA ARG A 417 -18.31 16.80 -22.87
C ARG A 417 -18.46 15.61 -23.83
N LYS A 418 -17.45 15.34 -24.66
CA LYS A 418 -17.50 14.25 -25.64
C LYS A 418 -17.39 12.89 -24.96
N VAL A 419 -16.55 12.80 -23.93
CA VAL A 419 -16.38 11.56 -23.18
C VAL A 419 -17.62 11.28 -22.33
N GLU A 420 -18.23 12.30 -21.72
CA GLU A 420 -19.48 12.15 -20.96
C GLU A 420 -20.62 11.57 -21.81
N GLU A 421 -20.68 11.91 -23.11
CA GLU A 421 -21.68 11.35 -24.03
C GLU A 421 -21.50 9.83 -24.28
N VAL A 422 -20.33 9.27 -23.95
CA VAL A 422 -20.04 7.83 -24.09
C VAL A 422 -20.59 7.02 -22.91
N PHE A 423 -20.60 7.60 -21.71
CA PHE A 423 -21.00 6.91 -20.47
C PHE A 423 -22.50 7.03 -20.21
N GLU A 424 -23.13 5.94 -19.76
CA GLU A 424 -24.58 5.89 -19.48
C GLU A 424 -25.00 6.93 -18.43
N SER A 425 -24.21 7.08 -17.37
CA SER A 425 -24.43 8.05 -16.30
C SER A 425 -24.15 9.50 -16.72
N LYS A 426 -23.42 9.69 -17.83
CA LYS A 426 -22.76 10.96 -18.18
C LYS A 426 -21.86 11.51 -17.07
N ASP A 427 -21.40 10.64 -16.19
CA ASP A 427 -20.53 10.98 -15.06
C ASP A 427 -19.09 10.59 -15.43
N VAL A 428 -18.28 11.61 -15.70
CA VAL A 428 -16.85 11.48 -15.97
C VAL A 428 -16.09 12.43 -15.06
N SER A 429 -15.19 11.85 -14.29
CA SER A 429 -14.28 12.55 -13.40
C SER A 429 -12.84 12.44 -13.91
N PHE A 430 -12.00 13.38 -13.49
CA PHE A 430 -10.62 13.49 -13.93
C PHE A 430 -9.69 13.38 -12.74
N TYR A 431 -8.61 12.63 -12.88
CA TYR A 431 -7.60 12.51 -11.83
C TYR A 431 -6.26 13.10 -12.23
N THR A 432 -5.56 13.59 -11.22
CA THR A 432 -4.14 13.97 -11.33
C THR A 432 -3.26 12.78 -11.02
N LEU A 433 -2.19 12.60 -11.82
CA LEU A 433 -1.13 11.65 -11.52
C LEU A 433 -0.09 12.29 -10.59
N ALA A 434 0.26 11.59 -9.51
CA ALA A 434 1.27 12.05 -8.55
C ALA A 434 2.30 10.94 -8.26
N ASP A 435 3.57 11.32 -8.16
CA ASP A 435 4.62 10.40 -7.69
C ASP A 435 4.46 10.19 -6.17
N LEU A 436 4.60 8.95 -5.71
CA LEU A 436 4.72 8.66 -4.28
C LEU A 436 6.06 9.11 -3.70
N GLU A 437 7.07 9.35 -4.54
CA GLU A 437 8.42 9.77 -4.12
C GLU A 437 9.09 8.74 -3.19
N LEU A 438 8.80 7.45 -3.38
CA LEU A 438 9.23 6.36 -2.48
C LEU A 438 10.75 6.27 -2.30
N GLY A 439 11.54 6.73 -3.27
CA GLY A 439 13.00 6.76 -3.21
C GLY A 439 13.58 7.85 -2.30
N SER A 440 12.76 8.82 -1.88
CA SER A 440 13.20 10.01 -1.13
C SER A 440 12.35 10.32 0.11
N ILE A 441 11.54 9.37 0.57
CA ILE A 441 10.71 9.56 1.76
C ILE A 441 11.57 9.83 2.99
N THR A 442 11.25 10.92 3.67
CA THR A 442 11.74 11.30 5.00
C THR A 442 10.57 11.55 5.94
N SER A 443 10.83 11.63 7.25
CA SER A 443 9.78 11.89 8.25
C SER A 443 9.15 13.29 8.15
N THR A 444 9.67 14.16 7.26
CA THR A 444 9.17 15.53 7.02
C THR A 444 8.84 15.81 5.55
N SER A 445 9.03 14.84 4.67
CA SER A 445 8.64 14.92 3.26
C SER A 445 7.12 15.05 3.09
N LYS A 446 6.68 15.49 1.90
CA LYS A 446 5.24 15.64 1.57
C LYS A 446 4.46 14.35 1.83
N ASN A 447 4.99 13.22 1.38
CA ASN A 447 4.36 11.90 1.55
C ASN A 447 4.90 11.16 2.80
N SER A 448 5.29 11.89 3.85
CA SER A 448 5.94 11.33 5.04
C SER A 448 5.15 10.24 5.76
N ILE A 449 3.82 10.18 5.62
CA ILE A 449 3.00 9.08 6.13
C ILE A 449 3.49 7.70 5.64
N LEU A 450 4.07 7.63 4.44
CA LEU A 450 4.64 6.42 3.86
C LEU A 450 5.94 5.96 4.55
N ALA A 451 6.48 6.75 5.49
CA ALA A 451 7.60 6.36 6.35
C ALA A 451 7.19 5.42 7.49
N PHE A 452 5.89 5.32 7.78
CA PHE A 452 5.38 4.42 8.81
C PHE A 452 5.43 2.97 8.33
N SER A 453 6.17 2.11 9.03
CA SER A 453 6.35 0.71 8.60
C SER A 453 5.32 -0.27 9.14
N GLY A 454 4.45 0.20 10.03
CA GLY A 454 3.32 -0.58 10.54
C GLY A 454 2.17 -0.69 9.53
N ASP A 455 1.04 -1.19 10.01
CA ASP A 455 -0.17 -1.32 9.21
C ASP A 455 -1.01 -0.03 9.27
N VAL A 456 -1.45 0.46 8.10
CA VAL A 456 -2.19 1.73 7.94
C VAL A 456 -3.62 1.49 7.45
N VAL A 457 -3.85 0.40 6.70
CA VAL A 457 -5.21 -0.06 6.35
C VAL A 457 -5.76 -0.78 7.58
N ASP A 458 -6.78 -0.22 8.21
CA ASP A 458 -7.50 -0.86 9.32
C ASP A 458 -8.54 -1.82 8.75
N ILE A 459 -8.26 -3.12 8.83
CA ILE A 459 -9.16 -4.22 8.50
C ILE A 459 -9.82 -4.65 9.81
N ILE A 460 -11.15 -4.50 9.88
CA ILE A 460 -11.97 -5.06 10.96
C ILE A 460 -11.85 -6.61 10.90
N GLY A 461 -10.83 -7.18 11.55
CA GLY A 461 -10.46 -8.58 11.36
C GLY A 461 -9.05 -8.92 11.84
N GLY A 462 -8.55 -10.07 11.38
CA GLY A 462 -7.34 -10.69 11.95
C GLY A 462 -6.00 -10.21 11.37
N ASN A 463 -5.98 -9.50 10.24
CA ASN A 463 -4.75 -9.07 9.58
C ASN A 463 -4.94 -7.68 8.97
N ASN A 464 -4.24 -6.67 9.47
CA ASN A 464 -4.15 -5.35 8.86
C ASN A 464 -3.14 -5.34 7.70
N ALA A 465 -3.16 -4.28 6.89
CA ALA A 465 -2.28 -4.19 5.73
C ALA A 465 -1.39 -2.94 5.72
N LYS A 466 -0.16 -3.16 5.29
CA LYS A 466 0.83 -2.11 5.04
C LYS A 466 0.46 -1.27 3.82
N PHE A 467 0.78 0.01 3.88
CA PHE A 467 0.81 0.89 2.73
C PHE A 467 2.15 0.76 1.96
N PRO A 468 2.23 1.22 0.69
CA PRO A 468 3.50 1.41 0.00
C PRO A 468 4.44 2.25 0.86
N PRO A 469 5.75 1.98 0.83
CA PRO A 469 6.44 1.00 0.01
C PRO A 469 6.56 -0.39 0.66
N PHE A 470 5.88 -0.67 1.77
CA PHE A 470 6.16 -1.88 2.56
C PHE A 470 5.34 -3.09 2.14
N THR A 471 4.91 -3.14 0.88
CA THR A 471 4.11 -4.25 0.36
C THR A 471 4.96 -5.14 -0.54
N LYS A 472 4.50 -6.38 -0.81
CA LYS A 472 5.27 -7.32 -1.65
C LYS A 472 5.58 -6.74 -3.04
N ARG A 473 4.76 -5.81 -3.52
CA ARG A 473 4.86 -5.16 -4.84
C ARG A 473 6.16 -4.37 -4.98
N GLU A 474 6.59 -3.68 -3.93
CA GLU A 474 7.81 -2.87 -3.92
C GLU A 474 9.01 -3.62 -3.32
N THR A 475 8.76 -4.50 -2.35
CA THR A 475 9.82 -5.15 -1.56
C THR A 475 10.27 -6.51 -2.10
N GLU A 476 9.40 -7.20 -2.85
CA GLU A 476 9.61 -8.54 -3.37
C GLU A 476 9.10 -8.65 -4.83
N ILE A 477 9.46 -7.65 -5.66
CA ILE A 477 8.96 -7.44 -7.03
C ILE A 477 8.92 -8.72 -7.87
N ASP A 478 10.01 -9.49 -7.91
CA ASP A 478 10.08 -10.72 -8.71
C ASP A 478 9.01 -11.75 -8.30
N LYS A 479 8.83 -11.94 -6.99
CA LYS A 479 7.80 -12.84 -6.45
C LYS A 479 6.40 -12.29 -6.67
N TYR A 480 6.24 -10.97 -6.63
CA TYR A 480 4.97 -10.31 -6.91
C TYR A 480 4.54 -10.48 -8.38
N VAL A 481 5.48 -10.27 -9.32
CA VAL A 481 5.22 -10.36 -10.77
C VAL A 481 5.06 -11.81 -11.24
N ASN A 482 5.91 -12.72 -10.77
CA ASN A 482 6.00 -14.09 -11.27
C ASN A 482 5.33 -15.14 -10.37
N GLY A 483 4.96 -14.76 -9.15
CA GLY A 483 4.45 -15.68 -8.14
C GLY A 483 5.53 -16.57 -7.54
N THR A 484 5.12 -17.34 -6.53
CA THR A 484 5.90 -18.45 -5.98
C THR A 484 5.05 -19.71 -5.97
N ALA A 485 5.63 -20.85 -5.56
CA ALA A 485 4.86 -22.07 -5.36
C ALA A 485 3.72 -21.89 -4.33
N ASP A 486 3.96 -21.08 -3.28
CA ASP A 486 3.02 -20.85 -2.19
C ASP A 486 2.08 -19.65 -2.41
N ASP A 487 2.43 -18.75 -3.33
CA ASP A 487 1.67 -17.53 -3.68
C ASP A 487 1.69 -17.33 -5.21
N PRO A 488 1.03 -18.22 -5.98
CA PRO A 488 1.08 -18.17 -7.44
C PRO A 488 0.29 -16.99 -7.99
N VAL A 489 0.51 -16.68 -9.27
CA VAL A 489 -0.23 -15.65 -10.02
C VAL A 489 -1.18 -16.34 -10.98
N HIS A 490 -2.46 -15.95 -10.97
CA HIS A 490 -3.44 -16.49 -11.91
C HIS A 490 -3.25 -15.84 -13.28
N ILE A 491 -3.16 -16.66 -14.32
CA ILE A 491 -3.06 -16.18 -15.70
C ILE A 491 -4.47 -16.04 -16.26
N TRP A 492 -4.84 -14.82 -16.62
CA TRP A 492 -6.15 -14.54 -17.21
C TRP A 492 -6.28 -15.19 -18.58
N ASP A 493 -7.42 -15.85 -18.81
CA ASP A 493 -7.79 -16.40 -20.11
C ASP A 493 -8.90 -15.56 -20.75
N PRO A 494 -8.59 -14.72 -21.75
CA PRO A 494 -9.59 -13.87 -22.40
C PRO A 494 -10.66 -14.69 -23.14
N ASN A 495 -10.39 -15.95 -23.52
CA ASN A 495 -11.34 -16.77 -24.26
C ASN A 495 -12.47 -17.34 -23.40
N LYS A 496 -12.37 -17.22 -22.08
CA LYS A 496 -13.38 -17.72 -21.13
C LYS A 496 -14.44 -16.68 -20.78
N VAL A 497 -14.25 -15.43 -21.18
CA VAL A 497 -15.19 -14.33 -20.93
C VAL A 497 -16.39 -14.45 -21.86
N ASP A 498 -17.60 -14.16 -21.37
CA ASP A 498 -18.81 -14.13 -22.22
C ASP A 498 -18.64 -13.12 -23.35
N LYS A 499 -18.72 -13.60 -24.59
CA LYS A 499 -18.49 -12.80 -25.80
C LYS A 499 -19.40 -11.59 -25.91
N THR A 500 -20.61 -11.64 -25.34
CA THR A 500 -21.54 -10.51 -25.38
C THR A 500 -21.06 -9.39 -24.48
N ASP A 501 -20.57 -9.72 -23.28
CA ASP A 501 -20.06 -8.71 -22.34
C ASP A 501 -18.69 -8.20 -22.76
N ASP A 502 -17.87 -9.07 -23.36
CA ASP A 502 -16.60 -8.69 -24.00
C ASP A 502 -16.83 -7.72 -25.18
N THR A 503 -17.79 -8.01 -26.07
CA THR A 503 -18.14 -7.10 -27.19
C THR A 503 -18.63 -5.75 -26.68
N LYS A 504 -19.51 -5.72 -25.67
CA LYS A 504 -19.99 -4.47 -25.07
C LYS A 504 -18.86 -3.66 -24.43
N PHE A 505 -17.89 -4.34 -23.82
CA PHE A 505 -16.73 -3.71 -23.23
C PHE A 505 -15.82 -3.11 -24.31
N ALA A 506 -15.50 -3.88 -25.35
CA ALA A 506 -14.75 -3.41 -26.51
C ALA A 506 -15.42 -2.21 -27.21
N ASP A 507 -16.75 -2.26 -27.40
CA ASP A 507 -17.53 -1.16 -27.96
C ASP A 507 -17.44 0.12 -27.12
N LEU A 508 -17.49 -0.01 -25.79
CA LEU A 508 -17.31 1.12 -24.88
C LEU A 508 -15.91 1.73 -25.03
N VAL A 509 -14.87 0.89 -25.03
CA VAL A 509 -13.47 1.32 -25.20
C VAL A 509 -13.27 2.06 -26.53
N ASN A 510 -13.81 1.51 -27.63
CA ASN A 510 -13.75 2.13 -28.95
C ASN A 510 -14.48 3.48 -29.00
N LYS A 511 -15.63 3.61 -28.33
CA LYS A 511 -16.35 4.90 -28.23
C LYS A 511 -15.55 5.94 -27.45
N ILE A 512 -14.90 5.55 -26.35
CA ILE A 512 -14.02 6.44 -25.59
C ILE A 512 -12.87 6.90 -26.49
N GLU A 513 -12.15 5.97 -27.14
CA GLU A 513 -11.05 6.28 -28.07
C GLU A 513 -11.48 7.27 -29.16
N LYS A 514 -12.62 7.02 -29.79
CA LYS A 514 -13.20 7.90 -30.80
C LYS A 514 -13.51 9.30 -30.25
N SER A 515 -14.08 9.40 -29.04
CA SER A 515 -14.41 10.69 -28.41
C SER A 515 -13.16 11.55 -28.08
N LEU A 516 -12.00 10.90 -27.89
CA LEU A 516 -10.73 11.56 -27.60
C LEU A 516 -9.96 12.01 -28.85
N THR A 517 -10.18 11.33 -29.99
CA THR A 517 -9.52 11.59 -31.28
C THR A 517 -10.34 12.51 -32.19
N GLU A 518 -11.68 12.40 -32.18
CA GLU A 518 -12.55 13.27 -32.97
C GLU A 518 -12.70 14.64 -32.32
N GLY A 519 -11.69 15.50 -32.45
CA GLY A 519 -11.72 16.84 -31.84
C GLY A 519 -10.63 17.82 -32.21
N VAL A 520 -9.56 17.42 -32.89
CA VAL A 520 -8.47 18.32 -33.31
C VAL A 520 -8.66 18.79 -34.75
N VAL A 521 -9.88 19.21 -35.09
CA VAL A 521 -10.13 20.05 -36.26
C VAL A 521 -10.78 21.34 -35.77
N ARG A 522 -9.94 22.26 -35.29
CA ARG A 522 -9.93 23.68 -35.65
C ARG A 522 -8.83 24.44 -34.94
#